data_AF-A0A914LFT6-F1
#
_entry.id   AF-A0A914LFT6-F1
#
_cell.length_a   1.000
_cell.length_b   1.000
_cell.length_c   1.000
_cell.angle_alpha   90.00
_cell.angle_beta   90.00
_cell.angle_gamma   90.00
#
_symmetry.space_group_name_H-M   'P 1'
#
loop_
_entity.id
_entity.type
_entity.pdbx_description
1 polymer ?
#
loop_
_entity_poly.entity_id
_entity_poly.type
_entity_poly.pdbx_seq_one_letter_code
_entity_poly.pdbx_strand_id
1 'polypeptide(L)'
;MVNYKYGRCSICVKSMTHETVRALTTCNHQYHKKCITNWISGGALHCPQCRTHATVDDIKQLHVEQGGNDSGDSDNELTQSTSNMTIQDPTPSVQDNKINVIIKDLNNHKICINDLETTTKVVELKRRIEQFNGVHMDQQRLTYRGIPLENDRTLKDYDIVESHKIIDALLRWEGGNM
;
A
#
# COMPACT_ATOMS: atom_id res chain seq x y z
N MET A 1 -1.37 21.21 -6.78
CA MET A 1 -2.75 20.96 -6.30
C MET A 1 -2.93 19.46 -6.12
N VAL A 2 -2.88 18.95 -4.89
CA VAL A 2 -2.95 17.50 -4.61
C VAL A 2 -4.38 16.99 -4.75
N ASN A 3 -4.64 16.27 -5.85
CA ASN A 3 -5.97 15.80 -6.22
C ASN A 3 -6.26 14.46 -5.55
N TYR A 4 -6.45 14.47 -4.22
CA TYR A 4 -6.77 13.27 -3.44
C TYR A 4 -8.07 12.64 -3.92
N LYS A 5 -7.97 11.51 -4.62
CA LYS A 5 -9.12 10.69 -5.01
C LYS A 5 -9.62 9.89 -3.80
N TYR A 6 -10.36 10.56 -2.92
CA TYR A 6 -11.23 9.86 -1.97
C TYR A 6 -12.19 8.98 -2.76
N GLY A 7 -12.17 7.68 -2.49
CA GLY A 7 -12.87 6.68 -3.30
C GLY A 7 -14.40 6.78 -3.23
N ARG A 8 -15.08 5.76 -3.76
CA ARG A 8 -16.51 5.57 -3.50
C ARG A 8 -16.68 4.85 -2.17
N CYS A 9 -17.55 5.37 -1.30
CA CYS A 9 -17.89 4.74 -0.03
C CYS A 9 -18.61 3.41 -0.28
N SER A 10 -18.11 2.28 0.22
CA SER A 10 -18.78 0.98 0.00
C SER A 10 -20.09 0.79 0.78
N ILE A 11 -20.45 1.71 1.69
CA ILE A 11 -21.74 1.71 2.39
C ILE A 11 -22.85 2.38 1.57
N CYS A 12 -22.57 3.51 0.90
CA CYS A 12 -23.59 4.30 0.18
C CYS A 12 -23.32 4.48 -1.33
N VAL A 13 -22.24 3.90 -1.84
CA VAL A 13 -21.74 3.92 -3.23
C VAL A 13 -21.41 5.30 -3.81
N LYS A 14 -21.55 6.39 -3.03
CA LYS A 14 -21.25 7.77 -3.46
C LYS A 14 -19.76 8.10 -3.32
N SER A 15 -19.29 9.04 -4.13
CA SER A 15 -17.96 9.65 -4.02
C SER A 15 -17.77 10.36 -2.67
N MET A 16 -16.55 10.35 -2.16
CA MET A 16 -16.18 10.97 -0.89
C MET A 16 -15.40 12.27 -1.13
N THR A 17 -15.33 13.13 -0.10
CA THR A 17 -14.55 14.38 -0.09
C THR A 17 -13.70 14.46 1.18
N HIS A 18 -12.63 15.27 1.20
CA HIS A 18 -11.68 15.32 2.31
C HIS A 18 -12.32 15.62 3.68
N GLU A 19 -13.24 16.56 3.69
CA GLU A 19 -14.10 16.95 4.82
C GLU A 19 -14.98 15.80 5.35
N THR A 20 -15.48 14.93 4.46
CA THR A 20 -16.47 13.91 4.79
C THR A 20 -15.89 12.52 5.02
N VAL A 21 -14.66 12.23 4.61
CA VAL A 21 -14.01 10.92 4.82
C VAL A 21 -13.63 10.67 6.28
N ARG A 22 -13.77 9.42 6.71
CA ARG A 22 -13.17 8.83 7.90
C ARG A 22 -12.55 7.49 7.55
N ALA A 23 -11.48 7.11 8.23
CA ALA A 23 -10.85 5.80 8.13
C ALA A 23 -11.00 5.05 9.46
N LEU A 24 -11.14 3.72 9.39
CA LEU A 24 -11.00 2.85 10.56
C LEU A 24 -9.52 2.59 10.84
N THR A 25 -9.01 2.94 12.02
CA THR A 25 -7.59 2.70 12.38
C THR A 25 -7.18 1.23 12.34
N THR A 26 -8.11 0.30 12.55
CA THR A 26 -7.82 -1.16 12.58
C THR A 26 -7.54 -1.76 11.20
N CYS A 27 -7.95 -1.11 10.11
CA CYS A 27 -7.80 -1.66 8.75
C CYS A 27 -7.63 -0.61 7.63
N ASN A 28 -7.52 0.67 8.00
CA ASN A 28 -7.41 1.85 7.14
C ASN A 28 -8.49 2.01 6.04
N HIS A 29 -9.60 1.27 6.13
CA HIS A 29 -10.71 1.37 5.17
C HIS A 29 -11.51 2.66 5.36
N GLN A 30 -11.87 3.29 4.24
CA GLN A 30 -12.37 4.66 4.19
C GLN A 30 -13.85 4.73 3.82
N TYR A 31 -14.58 5.61 4.51
CA TYR A 31 -16.04 5.80 4.36
C TYR A 31 -16.41 7.26 4.59
N HIS A 32 -17.64 7.68 4.22
CA HIS A 32 -18.17 8.93 4.77
C HIS A 32 -18.36 8.80 6.29
N LYS A 33 -18.03 9.85 7.05
CA LYS A 33 -18.26 9.98 8.51
C LYS A 33 -19.64 9.44 8.90
N LYS A 34 -20.70 9.97 8.30
CA LYS A 34 -22.08 9.56 8.59
C LYS A 34 -22.35 8.09 8.27
N CYS A 35 -21.73 7.53 7.24
CA CYS A 35 -21.93 6.13 6.88
C CYS A 35 -21.26 5.17 7.88
N ILE A 36 -19.98 5.39 8.22
CA ILE A 36 -19.30 4.50 9.17
C ILE A 36 -19.77 4.70 10.61
N THR A 37 -20.05 5.94 11.03
CA THR A 37 -20.66 6.19 12.36
C THR A 37 -22.01 5.49 12.47
N ASN A 38 -22.92 5.63 11.50
CA ASN A 38 -24.21 4.93 11.55
C ASN A 38 -24.07 3.40 11.53
N TRP A 39 -23.05 2.86 10.86
CA TRP A 39 -22.79 1.42 10.80
C TRP A 39 -22.34 0.86 12.16
N ILE A 40 -21.26 1.43 12.73
CA ILE A 40 -20.70 0.98 14.01
C ILE A 40 -21.69 1.28 15.16
N SER A 41 -22.28 2.48 15.21
CA SER A 41 -23.30 2.84 16.21
C SER A 41 -24.62 2.06 16.05
N GLY A 42 -24.85 1.42 14.90
CA GLY A 42 -25.94 0.49 14.67
C GLY A 42 -25.69 -0.92 15.22
N GLY A 43 -24.57 -1.16 15.91
CA GLY A 43 -24.21 -2.43 16.52
C GLY A 43 -23.36 -3.36 15.64
N ALA A 44 -23.10 -3.00 14.39
CA ALA A 44 -22.20 -3.74 13.51
C ALA A 44 -20.73 -3.39 13.84
N LEU A 45 -20.18 -4.00 14.89
CA LEU A 45 -18.80 -3.82 15.41
C LEU A 45 -17.69 -4.32 14.47
N HIS A 46 -17.89 -4.26 13.15
CA HIS A 46 -16.98 -4.79 12.15
C HIS A 46 -16.94 -3.93 10.89
N CYS A 47 -15.75 -3.77 10.33
CA CYS A 47 -15.52 -3.08 9.07
C CYS A 47 -16.38 -3.65 7.93
N PRO A 48 -17.16 -2.83 7.20
CA PRO A 48 -17.95 -3.28 6.05
C PRO A 48 -17.12 -3.93 4.93
N GLN A 49 -15.83 -3.57 4.78
CA GLN A 49 -15.00 -4.05 3.68
C GLN A 49 -14.26 -5.36 3.99
N CYS A 50 -13.70 -5.49 5.20
CA CYS A 50 -12.80 -6.60 5.56
C CYS A 50 -13.23 -7.38 6.82
N ARG A 51 -14.35 -7.01 7.46
CA ARG A 51 -14.89 -7.63 8.68
C ARG A 51 -13.97 -7.57 9.92
N THR A 52 -12.82 -6.90 9.85
CA THR A 52 -11.99 -6.57 11.03
C THR A 52 -12.85 -5.88 12.08
N HIS A 53 -12.72 -6.31 13.34
CA HIS A 53 -13.41 -5.69 14.47
C HIS A 53 -13.07 -4.19 14.53
N ALA A 54 -14.08 -3.36 14.80
CA ALA A 54 -13.94 -1.90 14.83
C ALA A 54 -15.00 -1.27 15.73
N THR A 55 -14.58 -0.25 16.47
CA THR A 55 -15.38 0.50 17.43
C THR A 55 -15.52 1.97 17.00
N VAL A 56 -16.26 2.78 17.76
CA VAL A 56 -16.47 4.21 17.42
C VAL A 56 -15.16 5.00 17.55
N ASP A 57 -14.32 4.65 18.52
CA ASP A 57 -12.99 5.24 18.75
C ASP A 57 -11.99 4.97 17.61
N ASP A 58 -12.20 3.90 16.85
CA ASP A 58 -11.39 3.60 15.66
C ASP A 58 -11.69 4.51 14.47
N ILE A 59 -12.77 5.30 14.51
CA ILE A 59 -13.21 6.17 13.41
C ILE A 59 -12.45 7.50 13.43
N LYS A 60 -11.25 7.55 12.83
CA LYS A 60 -10.43 8.77 12.79
C LYS A 60 -10.61 9.57 11.51
N GLN A 61 -10.49 10.90 11.64
CA GLN A 61 -10.28 11.79 10.49
C GLN A 61 -8.81 11.70 10.10
N LEU A 62 -8.56 11.47 8.81
CA LEU A 62 -7.22 11.64 8.24
C LEU A 62 -6.82 13.11 8.42
N HIS A 63 -5.91 13.38 9.33
CA HIS A 63 -5.27 14.69 9.44
C HIS A 63 -4.14 14.72 8.43
N VAL A 64 -4.17 15.70 7.53
CA VAL A 64 -3.05 16.01 6.66
C VAL A 64 -2.19 17.02 7.40
N GLU A 65 -1.00 16.60 7.85
CA GLU A 65 0.00 17.51 8.39
C GLU A 65 0.49 18.43 7.25
N GLN A 66 0.05 19.70 7.28
CA GLN A 66 0.55 20.71 6.37
C GLN A 66 1.90 21.23 6.90
N GLY A 67 2.97 20.52 6.55
CA GLY A 67 4.34 20.89 6.89
C GLY A 67 4.78 22.18 6.19
N GLY A 68 4.65 23.31 6.88
CA GLY A 68 5.28 24.58 6.52
C GLY A 68 6.68 24.69 7.14
N ASN A 69 7.66 24.94 6.28
CA ASN A 69 9.03 25.41 6.50
C ASN A 69 9.36 26.18 7.80
N ASP A 70 10.45 25.78 8.46
CA ASP A 70 11.40 26.68 9.14
C ASP A 70 12.86 26.17 9.02
N SER A 71 13.85 27.04 9.23
CA SER A 71 15.28 26.79 8.93
C SER A 71 16.13 26.56 10.19
N GLY A 72 17.19 25.75 10.09
CA GLY A 72 18.15 25.53 11.18
C GLY A 72 19.42 24.84 10.72
N ASP A 73 20.50 25.61 10.62
CA ASP A 73 21.85 25.21 10.20
C ASP A 73 22.66 24.56 11.35
N SER A 74 23.53 23.59 11.05
CA SER A 74 24.77 23.26 11.81
C SER A 74 25.57 22.14 11.14
N ASP A 75 26.79 22.45 10.69
CA ASP A 75 27.78 21.47 10.19
C ASP A 75 28.34 20.55 11.30
N ASN A 76 28.74 19.31 10.95
CA ASN A 76 29.97 18.72 11.49
C ASN A 76 30.58 17.60 10.60
N GLU A 77 31.91 17.58 10.56
CA GLU A 77 32.86 16.84 9.71
C GLU A 77 32.85 15.28 9.71
N LEU A 78 33.28 14.72 8.54
CA LEU A 78 34.31 13.67 8.31
C LEU A 78 34.34 12.37 9.18
N THR A 79 34.66 11.15 8.69
CA THR A 79 35.58 10.69 7.61
C THR A 79 35.22 9.30 7.05
N GLN A 80 35.43 9.11 5.72
CA GLN A 80 36.09 7.98 5.02
C GLN A 80 35.81 6.54 5.55
N SER A 81 35.07 5.66 4.84
CA SER A 81 35.55 4.78 3.74
C SER A 81 34.44 3.75 3.37
N THR A 82 34.32 3.09 2.19
CA THR A 82 35.04 3.12 0.90
C THR A 82 34.16 2.55 -0.25
N SER A 83 34.41 3.02 -1.48
CA SER A 83 34.24 2.40 -2.82
C SER A 83 33.85 0.90 -2.94
N ASN A 84 32.91 0.44 -3.82
CA ASN A 84 32.59 0.83 -5.22
C ASN A 84 31.09 0.60 -5.56
N MET A 85 30.34 1.60 -6.05
CA MET A 85 30.10 1.99 -7.47
C MET A 85 29.12 1.13 -8.30
N THR A 86 27.91 1.66 -8.50
CA THR A 86 27.38 2.01 -9.83
C THR A 86 26.44 3.20 -9.67
N ILE A 87 26.65 4.26 -10.44
CA ILE A 87 25.89 5.51 -10.39
C ILE A 87 24.57 5.36 -11.15
N GLN A 88 23.45 5.77 -10.54
CA GLN A 88 22.39 6.50 -11.27
C GLN A 88 21.91 7.68 -10.41
N ASP A 89 22.34 8.87 -10.85
CA ASP A 89 21.79 10.20 -10.59
C ASP A 89 20.29 10.30 -10.98
N PRO A 90 19.66 11.48 -10.76
CA PRO A 90 19.30 12.10 -9.50
C PRO A 90 17.80 11.82 -9.22
N THR A 91 17.21 12.40 -8.17
CA THR A 91 15.74 12.38 -7.99
C THR A 91 15.03 13.16 -9.11
N PRO A 92 14.11 12.54 -9.87
CA PRO A 92 13.02 13.26 -10.48
C PRO A 92 11.80 13.14 -9.56
N SER A 93 11.27 14.28 -9.13
CA SER A 93 9.94 14.37 -8.49
C SER A 93 8.84 14.06 -9.51
N VAL A 94 8.74 12.79 -9.92
CA VAL A 94 7.69 12.25 -10.77
C VAL A 94 6.44 12.07 -9.93
N GLN A 95 5.32 12.58 -10.44
CA GLN A 95 4.04 12.64 -9.72
C GLN A 95 3.70 11.29 -9.06
N ASP A 96 3.63 11.32 -7.73
CA ASP A 96 3.50 10.19 -6.80
C ASP A 96 2.12 9.51 -6.95
N ASN A 97 1.98 8.75 -8.04
CA ASN A 97 0.83 7.89 -8.31
C ASN A 97 0.98 6.62 -7.47
N LYS A 98 0.68 6.73 -6.18
CA LYS A 98 0.57 5.57 -5.28
C LYS A 98 -0.50 4.61 -5.81
N ILE A 99 -0.07 3.39 -6.08
CA ILE A 99 -0.92 2.28 -6.50
C ILE A 99 -1.08 1.28 -5.36
N ASN A 100 -2.23 0.60 -5.38
CA ASN A 100 -2.48 -0.56 -4.54
C ASN A 100 -2.59 -1.77 -5.48
N VAL A 101 -1.91 -2.87 -5.18
CA VAL A 101 -2.00 -4.12 -5.95
C VAL A 101 -2.61 -5.22 -5.10
N ILE A 102 -3.36 -6.12 -5.75
CA ILE A 102 -3.99 -7.26 -5.10
C ILE A 102 -3.22 -8.50 -5.50
N ILE A 103 -2.48 -9.08 -4.56
CA ILE A 103 -1.79 -10.34 -4.74
C ILE A 103 -2.78 -11.47 -4.44
N LYS A 104 -3.01 -12.35 -5.40
CA LYS A 104 -3.94 -13.48 -5.28
C LYS A 104 -3.16 -14.78 -5.22
N ASP A 105 -3.27 -15.54 -4.14
CA ASP A 105 -2.57 -16.83 -4.01
C ASP A 105 -3.29 -17.99 -4.75
N LEU A 106 -2.68 -19.17 -4.69
CA LEU A 106 -3.23 -20.43 -5.21
C LEU A 106 -4.57 -20.84 -4.57
N ASN A 107 -4.84 -20.39 -3.34
CA ASN A 107 -6.04 -20.69 -2.56
C ASN A 107 -7.17 -19.66 -2.81
N ASN A 108 -6.98 -18.71 -3.74
CA ASN A 108 -7.83 -17.53 -3.96
C ASN A 108 -7.86 -16.51 -2.80
N HIS A 109 -6.98 -16.64 -1.80
CA HIS A 109 -6.76 -15.61 -0.79
C HIS A 109 -6.15 -14.36 -1.44
N LYS A 110 -6.54 -13.18 -0.96
CA LYS A 110 -6.18 -11.88 -1.54
C LYS A 110 -5.45 -11.01 -0.52
N ILE A 111 -4.19 -10.71 -0.78
CA ILE A 111 -3.35 -9.82 0.01
C ILE A 111 -3.30 -8.47 -0.71
N CYS A 112 -3.77 -7.41 -0.06
CA CYS A 112 -3.70 -6.05 -0.61
C CYS A 112 -2.41 -5.37 -0.17
N ILE A 113 -1.51 -5.07 -1.13
CA ILE A 113 -0.32 -4.26 -0.87
C ILE A 113 -0.62 -2.83 -1.30
N ASN A 114 -0.60 -1.91 -0.33
CA ASN A 114 -0.89 -0.49 -0.55
C ASN A 114 0.39 0.32 -0.63
N ASP A 115 0.26 1.60 -0.99
CA ASP A 115 1.34 2.60 -0.96
C ASP A 115 2.60 2.14 -1.72
N LEU A 116 2.40 1.53 -2.89
CA LEU A 116 3.45 1.20 -3.86
C LEU A 116 3.58 2.33 -4.87
N GLU A 117 4.77 2.56 -5.38
CA GLU A 117 4.98 3.46 -6.52
C GLU A 117 5.10 2.63 -7.81
N THR A 118 4.74 3.21 -8.95
CA THR A 118 4.94 2.54 -10.26
C THR A 118 6.43 2.25 -10.55
N THR A 119 7.33 3.03 -9.97
CA THR A 119 8.80 2.92 -9.95
C THR A 119 9.31 1.83 -9.02
N THR A 120 8.48 1.27 -8.13
CA THR A 120 8.89 0.22 -7.20
C THR A 120 9.31 -1.03 -7.97
N LYS A 121 10.43 -1.64 -7.57
CA LYS A 121 10.92 -2.90 -8.14
C LYS A 121 10.12 -4.10 -7.65
N VAL A 122 10.03 -5.15 -8.46
CA VAL A 122 9.37 -6.42 -8.09
C VAL A 122 9.98 -7.04 -6.84
N VAL A 123 11.29 -6.90 -6.61
CA VAL A 123 11.94 -7.37 -5.37
C VAL A 123 11.36 -6.72 -4.11
N GLU A 124 11.06 -5.42 -4.14
CA GLU A 124 10.45 -4.70 -3.01
C GLU A 124 8.98 -5.12 -2.81
N LEU A 125 8.25 -5.40 -3.89
CA LEU A 125 6.92 -5.98 -3.80
C LEU A 125 6.95 -7.36 -3.10
N LYS A 126 7.91 -8.21 -3.46
CA LYS A 126 8.09 -9.52 -2.81
C LYS A 126 8.46 -9.40 -1.33
N ARG A 127 9.35 -8.46 -0.98
CA ARG A 127 9.71 -8.17 0.43
C ARG A 127 8.50 -7.72 1.25
N ARG A 128 7.60 -6.92 0.69
CA ARG A 128 6.34 -6.57 1.36
C ARG A 128 5.44 -7.78 1.55
N ILE A 129 5.29 -8.62 0.53
CA ILE A 129 4.49 -9.86 0.62
C ILE A 129 5.03 -10.79 1.73
N GLU A 130 6.35 -10.96 1.80
CA GLU A 130 7.05 -11.73 2.85
C GLU A 130 6.70 -11.22 4.26
N GLN A 131 6.67 -9.90 4.46
CA GLN A 131 6.25 -9.30 5.73
C GLN A 131 4.77 -9.54 6.06
N PHE A 132 3.90 -9.71 5.06
CA PHE A 132 2.47 -9.95 5.26
C PHE A 132 2.08 -11.43 5.43
N ASN A 133 2.83 -12.37 4.84
CA ASN A 133 2.47 -13.79 4.85
C ASN A 133 3.57 -14.76 5.32
N GLY A 134 4.77 -14.28 5.64
CA GLY A 134 5.90 -15.09 6.09
C GLY A 134 6.57 -15.95 5.01
N VAL A 135 6.25 -15.77 3.73
CA VAL A 135 6.84 -16.55 2.62
C VAL A 135 8.05 -15.80 2.06
N HIS A 136 9.24 -16.40 2.12
CA HIS A 136 10.47 -15.80 1.60
C HIS A 136 10.42 -15.49 0.09
N MET A 137 11.15 -14.46 -0.36
CA MET A 137 11.08 -13.92 -1.72
C MET A 137 11.46 -14.89 -2.85
N ASP A 138 12.25 -15.92 -2.54
CA ASP A 138 12.66 -17.03 -3.40
C ASP A 138 11.53 -18.07 -3.57
N GLN A 139 10.72 -18.28 -2.54
CA GLN A 139 9.52 -19.13 -2.56
C GLN A 139 8.31 -18.43 -3.24
N GLN A 140 8.39 -17.11 -3.47
CA GLN A 140 7.37 -16.31 -4.14
C GLN A 140 7.57 -16.23 -5.66
N ARG A 141 6.66 -16.86 -6.42
CA ARG A 141 6.56 -16.67 -7.88
C ARG A 141 5.36 -15.82 -8.27
N LEU A 142 5.59 -14.52 -8.46
CA LEU A 142 4.58 -13.57 -8.92
C LEU A 142 4.44 -13.62 -10.45
N THR A 143 3.20 -13.54 -10.94
CA THR A 143 2.83 -13.59 -12.35
C THR A 143 1.77 -12.54 -12.64
N TYR A 144 1.95 -11.74 -13.70
CA TYR A 144 0.96 -10.75 -14.15
C TYR A 144 0.61 -10.99 -15.62
N ARG A 145 -0.68 -11.11 -15.95
CA ARG A 145 -1.16 -11.42 -17.31
C ARG A 145 -0.49 -12.67 -17.94
N GLY A 146 -0.10 -13.64 -17.12
CA GLY A 146 0.63 -14.84 -17.55
C GLY A 146 2.16 -14.67 -17.71
N ILE A 147 2.68 -13.46 -17.52
CA ILE A 147 4.13 -13.15 -17.57
C ILE A 147 4.71 -13.21 -16.15
N PRO A 148 5.78 -13.99 -15.89
CA PRO A 148 6.44 -13.99 -14.58
C PRO A 148 7.11 -12.64 -14.31
N LEU A 149 7.01 -12.16 -13.07
CA LEU A 149 7.65 -10.90 -12.67
C LEU A 149 9.11 -11.13 -12.23
N GLU A 150 10.04 -10.44 -12.88
CA GLU A 150 11.48 -10.48 -12.63
C GLU A 150 11.87 -9.44 -11.57
N ASN A 151 12.71 -9.84 -10.61
CA ASN A 151 13.09 -9.03 -9.44
C ASN A 151 13.66 -7.63 -9.80
N ASP A 152 14.39 -7.54 -10.91
CA ASP A 152 15.13 -6.34 -11.33
C ASP A 152 14.29 -5.29 -12.05
N ARG A 153 13.07 -5.66 -12.49
CA ARG A 153 12.14 -4.77 -13.21
C ARG A 153 11.20 -4.03 -12.25
N THR A 154 10.63 -2.93 -12.73
CA THR A 154 9.65 -2.10 -12.01
C THR A 154 8.22 -2.52 -12.33
N LEU A 155 7.27 -2.13 -11.49
CA LEU A 155 5.84 -2.33 -11.74
C LEU A 155 5.38 -1.64 -13.05
N LYS A 156 5.95 -0.48 -13.37
CA LYS A 156 5.71 0.25 -14.61
C LYS A 156 6.10 -0.54 -15.87
N ASP A 157 7.18 -1.34 -15.82
CA ASP A 157 7.64 -2.14 -16.97
C ASP A 157 6.65 -3.26 -17.36
N TYR A 158 5.67 -3.55 -16.51
CA TYR A 158 4.62 -4.56 -16.71
C TYR A 158 3.21 -3.94 -16.89
N ASP A 159 3.11 -2.63 -17.17
CA ASP A 159 1.86 -1.85 -17.17
C ASP A 159 1.09 -1.85 -15.83
N ILE A 160 1.77 -2.16 -14.71
CA ILE A 160 1.16 -2.13 -13.37
C ILE A 160 1.24 -0.68 -12.85
N VAL A 161 0.51 0.21 -13.54
CA VAL A 161 0.45 1.66 -13.27
C VAL A 161 -0.91 2.14 -12.78
N GLU A 162 -1.92 1.27 -12.82
CA GLU A 162 -3.25 1.55 -12.28
C GLU A 162 -3.43 0.89 -10.89
N SER A 163 -4.18 1.54 -10.02
CA SER A 163 -4.62 0.94 -8.76
C SER A 163 -5.55 -0.26 -9.01
N HIS A 164 -5.51 -1.24 -8.11
CA HIS A 164 -6.35 -2.44 -8.07
C HIS A 164 -6.09 -3.47 -9.18
N LYS A 165 -4.90 -3.46 -9.82
CA LYS A 165 -4.47 -4.62 -10.63
C LYS A 165 -4.33 -5.86 -9.74
N ILE A 166 -4.76 -7.01 -10.26
CA ILE A 166 -4.58 -8.33 -9.64
C ILE A 166 -3.30 -8.94 -10.21
N ILE A 167 -2.41 -9.40 -9.33
CA ILE A 167 -1.20 -10.16 -9.64
C ILE A 167 -1.41 -11.57 -9.05
N ASP A 168 -1.29 -12.60 -9.88
CA ASP A 168 -1.43 -13.98 -9.43
C ASP A 168 -0.09 -14.48 -8.86
N ALA A 169 -0.10 -14.93 -7.61
CA ALA A 169 1.06 -15.46 -6.91
C ALA A 169 0.97 -17.00 -6.82
N LEU A 170 1.90 -17.66 -7.50
CA LEU A 170 2.15 -19.08 -7.35
C LEU A 170 3.06 -19.25 -6.13
N LEU A 171 2.45 -19.28 -4.93
CA LEU A 171 3.17 -19.51 -3.67
C LEU A 171 3.32 -21.01 -3.44
N ARG A 172 4.56 -21.53 -3.48
CA ARG A 172 4.84 -22.92 -3.10
C ARG A 172 5.24 -22.96 -1.63
N TRP A 173 4.28 -23.20 -0.76
CA TRP A 173 4.52 -23.51 0.64
C TRP A 173 5.03 -24.95 0.74
N GLU A 174 6.35 -25.15 0.85
CA GLU A 174 6.92 -26.41 1.37
C GLU A 174 7.35 -26.13 2.80
N GLY A 175 6.54 -26.55 3.77
CA GLY A 175 6.88 -26.41 5.18
C GLY A 175 8.08 -27.28 5.54
N GLY A 176 9.09 -26.70 6.18
CA GLY A 176 10.27 -27.43 6.64
C GLY A 176 11.17 -26.59 7.54
N ASN A 177 11.19 -26.94 8.83
CA ASN A 177 12.07 -26.46 9.92
C ASN A 177 12.12 -24.95 10.23
N MET A 178 11.75 -24.61 11.47
CA MET A 178 12.71 -24.68 12.60
C MET A 178 12.03 -25.31 13.82
#